data_AF-A0A9J6QQE5-F1
#
_entry.id   AF-A0A9J6QQE5-F1
#
_cell.length_a   1.000
_cell.length_b   1.000
_cell.length_c   1.000
_cell.angle_alpha   90.00
_cell.angle_beta   90.00
_cell.angle_gamma   90.00
#
_symmetry.space_group_name_H-M   'P 1'
#
loop_
_entity.id
_entity.type
_entity.pdbx_description
1 polymer ?
#
loop_
_entity_poly.entity_id
_entity_poly.type
_entity_poly.pdbx_seq_one_letter_code
_entity_poly.pdbx_strand_id
1 'polypeptide(L)' 'MEIRELEVDFDNGILKINGEDYMERPIVVTLPGPGGWPLKKLFNHKKVNGTPEECDELTVILRSTEENKIRR' A
#
# COMPACT_ATOMS: atom_id res chain seq x y z
N MET A 1 3.26 1.51 -13.15
CA MET A 1 2.27 0.43 -13.11
C MET A 1 0.88 1.06 -13.07
N GLU A 2 -0.09 0.54 -13.84
CA GLU A 2 -1.50 0.90 -13.69
C GLU A 2 -2.16 -0.10 -12.73
N ILE A 3 -2.85 0.40 -11.71
CA ILE A 3 -3.57 -0.41 -10.73
C ILE A 3 -5.06 -0.27 -10.99
N ARG A 4 -5.72 -1.37 -11.35
CA ARG A 4 -7.17 -1.47 -11.57
C ARG A 4 -7.88 -2.23 -10.46
N GLU A 5 -7.17 -3.14 -9.81
CA GLU A 5 -7.63 -3.92 -8.68
C GLU A 5 -6.50 -4.04 -7.66
N LEU A 6 -6.85 -3.93 -6.37
CA LEU A 6 -5.92 -4.01 -5.26
C LEU A 6 -6.56 -4.84 -4.13
N GLU A 7 -5.93 -5.96 -3.78
CA GLU A 7 -6.28 -6.78 -2.61
C GLU A 7 -5.13 -6.68 -1.60
N VAL A 8 -5.43 -6.21 -0.39
CA VAL A 8 -4.44 -6.10 0.70
C VAL A 8 -5.04 -6.64 1.98
N ASP A 9 -4.36 -7.61 2.58
CA ASP A 9 -4.67 -8.15 3.90
C ASP A 9 -3.38 -8.20 4.72
N PHE A 10 -3.29 -7.35 5.73
CA PHE A 10 -2.10 -7.29 6.58
C PHE A 10 -1.99 -8.46 7.54
N ASP A 11 -3.10 -9.03 7.99
CA ASP A 11 -3.09 -10.13 8.95
C ASP A 11 -2.68 -11.43 8.25
N ASN A 12 -3.20 -11.68 7.06
CA ASN A 12 -2.87 -12.84 6.24
C ASN A 12 -1.64 -12.63 5.34
N GLY A 13 -1.13 -11.40 5.25
CA GLY A 13 0.04 -11.09 4.43
C GLY A 13 -0.22 -11.17 2.93
N ILE A 14 -1.43 -10.82 2.48
CA ILE A 14 -1.81 -10.80 1.08
C ILE A 14 -1.55 -9.41 0.48
N LEU A 15 -0.89 -9.38 -0.67
CA LEU A 15 -0.77 -8.21 -1.53
C LEU A 15 -0.92 -8.66 -2.99
N LYS A 16 -2.07 -8.39 -3.59
CA LYS A 16 -2.29 -8.62 -5.02
C LYS A 16 -2.59 -7.32 -5.73
N ILE A 17 -1.99 -7.18 -6.92
CA ILE A 17 -2.23 -6.05 -7.80
C ILE A 17 -2.72 -6.62 -9.14
N ASN A 18 -3.91 -6.18 -9.57
CA ASN A 18 -4.58 -6.68 -10.77
C ASN A 18 -4.79 -8.21 -10.74
N GLY A 19 -5.15 -8.76 -9.57
CA GLY A 19 -5.44 -10.19 -9.38
C GLY A 19 -4.23 -11.10 -9.15
N GLU A 20 -3.01 -10.59 -9.35
CA GLU A 20 -1.76 -11.36 -9.24
C GLU A 20 -1.00 -11.03 -7.96
N ASP A 21 -0.37 -12.03 -7.34
CA ASP A 21 0.49 -11.84 -6.16
C ASP A 21 1.68 -10.95 -6.51
N TYR A 22 1.80 -9.81 -5.83
CA TYR A 22 2.92 -8.90 -6.05
C TYR A 22 4.17 -9.45 -5.35
N MET A 23 5.04 -10.09 -6.12
CA MET A 23 6.25 -10.75 -5.61
C MET A 23 7.54 -10.13 -6.16
N GLU A 24 7.48 -9.16 -7.08
CA GLU A 24 8.65 -8.69 -7.83
C GLU A 24 9.72 -8.05 -6.95
N ARG A 25 9.33 -7.03 -6.17
CA ARG A 25 10.22 -6.22 -5.34
C ARG A 25 9.75 -6.16 -3.88
N PRO A 26 10.66 -5.83 -2.94
CA PRO A 26 10.26 -5.33 -1.63
C PRO A 26 9.32 -4.15 -1.79
N ILE A 27 8.23 -4.12 -1.05
CA ILE A 27 7.27 -3.02 -1.11
C ILE A 27 6.74 -2.67 0.27
N VAL A 28 6.78 -1.38 0.59
CA VAL A 28 6.16 -0.85 1.81
C VAL A 28 4.74 -0.42 1.45
N VAL A 29 3.76 -1.07 2.07
CA VAL A 29 2.34 -0.72 1.92
C VAL A 29 1.91 0.10 3.14
N THR A 30 1.29 1.25 2.89
CA THR A 30 0.66 2.10 3.90
C THR A 30 -0.85 2.12 3.68
N LEU A 31 -1.61 1.64 4.67
CA LEU A 31 -3.07 1.70 4.72
C LEU A 31 -3.53 2.75 5.74
N PRO A 32 -4.68 3.40 5.51
CA PRO A 32 -5.29 4.25 6.52
C PRO A 32 -5.76 3.38 7.68
N GLY A 33 -5.37 3.74 8.91
CA GLY A 33 -5.76 3.02 10.11
C GLY A 33 -6.68 3.84 11.02
N PRO A 34 -7.13 3.24 12.14
CA PRO A 34 -8.08 3.84 13.05
C PRO A 34 -7.52 5.14 13.66
N GLY A 35 -8.38 6.14 13.79
CA GLY A 35 -8.00 7.43 14.39
C GLY A 35 -6.94 8.21 13.61
N GLY A 36 -6.77 7.94 12.31
CA GLY A 36 -5.79 8.63 11.45
C GLY A 36 -4.37 8.09 11.55
N TRP A 37 -4.13 7.05 12.34
CA TRP A 37 -2.82 6.41 12.44
C TRP A 37 -2.61 5.44 11.27
N PRO A 38 -1.58 5.61 10.44
CA PRO A 38 -1.36 4.73 9.31
C PRO A 38 -0.87 3.35 9.76
N LEU A 39 -1.39 2.30 9.13
CA LEU A 39 -0.86 0.95 9.25
C LEU A 39 0.20 0.76 8.16
N LYS A 40 1.37 0.25 8.53
CA LYS A 40 2.47 0.01 7.59
C LYS A 40 2.95 -1.44 7.64
N LYS A 41 3.19 -2.05 6.48
CA LYS A 41 3.78 -3.39 6.38
C LYS A 41 4.75 -3.48 5.20
N LEU A 42 5.90 -4.09 5.43
CA LEU A 42 6.87 -4.44 4.39
C LEU A 42 6.56 -5.85 3.86
N PHE A 43 6.26 -5.93 2.56
CA PHE A 43 6.12 -7.19 1.83
C PHE A 43 7.44 -7.52 1.11
N ASN A 44 7.62 -8.81 0.81
CA ASN A 44 8.79 -9.32 0.09
C ASN A 44 10.15 -8.93 0.70
N HIS A 45 10.20 -8.76 2.04
CA HIS A 45 11.40 -8.34 2.78
C HIS A 45 12.65 -9.19 2.49
N LYS A 46 12.48 -10.47 2.13
CA LYS A 46 13.58 -11.38 1.78
C LYS A 46 14.32 -10.98 0.50
N LYS A 47 13.72 -10.12 -0.32
CA LYS A 47 14.33 -9.57 -1.53
C LYS A 47 15.08 -8.26 -1.29
N VAL A 48 15.07 -7.75 -0.05
CA VAL A 48 15.87 -6.59 0.33
C VAL A 48 17.34 -7.00 0.32
N ASN A 49 18.13 -6.43 -0.59
CA ASN A 49 19.56 -6.65 -0.71
C ASN A 49 20.41 -5.63 0.08
N GLY A 50 19.78 -4.77 0.88
CA GLY A 50 20.45 -3.84 1.79
C GLY A 50 20.67 -2.43 1.23
N THR A 51 20.26 -2.15 -0.01
CA THR A 51 20.25 -0.80 -0.59
C THR A 51 18.85 -0.15 -0.42
N PRO A 52 18.75 1.06 0.13
CA PRO A 52 17.47 1.77 0.34
C PRO A 52 16.69 2.06 -0.95
N GLU A 53 17.36 2.06 -2.10
CA GLU A 53 16.84 2.50 -3.41
C GLU A 53 15.97 1.44 -4.12
N GLU A 54 15.70 0.29 -3.49
CA GLU A 54 15.04 -0.87 -4.14
C GLU A 54 13.66 -1.24 -3.60
N CYS A 55 13.11 -0.46 -2.65
CA CYS A 55 11.77 -0.71 -2.13
C CYS A 55 10.74 0.15 -2.85
N ASP A 56 9.76 -0.50 -3.48
CA ASP A 56 8.57 0.19 -3.97
C ASP A 56 7.74 0.70 -2.78
N GLU A 57 6.93 1.75 -3.00
CA GLU A 57 6.01 2.29 -1.99
C GLU A 57 4.58 2.35 -2.54
N LEU A 58 3.63 1.82 -1.77
CA LEU A 58 2.19 1.89 -2.07
C LEU A 58 1.45 2.53 -0.90
N THR A 59 0.84 3.69 -1.12
CA THR A 59 0.03 4.39 -0.11
C THR A 59 -1.42 4.48 -0.55
N VAL A 60 -2.32 3.94 0.27
CA VAL A 60 -3.77 4.04 0.08
C VAL A 60 -4.32 5.19 0.92
N ILE A 61 -5.11 6.06 0.30
CA ILE A 61 -5.70 7.24 0.96
C ILE A 61 -7.21 7.18 0.80
N LEU A 62 -7.94 7.14 1.93
CA LEU A 62 -9.39 7.35 1.95
C LEU A 62 -9.67 8.85 2.01
N ARG A 63 -10.36 9.38 1.01
CA ARG A 63 -10.80 10.78 0.98
C ARG A 63 -12.32 10.82 1.16
N SER A 64 -12.80 11.51 2.18
CA SER A 64 -14.22 11.80 2.33
C SER A 64 -14.62 12.96 1.41
N THR A 65 -15.74 12.83 0.72
CA THR A 65 -16.24 13.86 -0.21
C THR A 65 -16.73 15.16 0.45
N GLU A 66 -16.88 15.19 1.78
CA GLU A 66 -17.32 16.38 2.53
C GLU A 66 -16.31 17.54 2.50
N GLU A 67 -15.01 17.28 2.29
CA GLU A 67 -13.97 18.32 2.16
C GLU A 67 -14.05 19.10 0.83
N ASN A 68 -14.78 18.59 -0.18
CA ASN A 68 -14.95 19.28 -1.47
C ASN A 68 -16.00 20.39 -1.45
N LYS A 69 -16.81 20.52 -0.38
CA LYS A 69 -17.84 21.57 -0.26
C LYS A 69 -17.32 22.89 0.31
N ILE A 70 -16.20 22.87 1.05
CA ILE A 70 -15.65 24.07 1.72
C ILE A 70 -14.75 24.89 0.78
N ARG A 71 -14.41 24.35 -0.40
CA ARG A 71 -13.54 25.01 -1.40
C ARG A 71 -14.28 25.53 -2.64
N ARG A 72 -15.60 25.77 -2.56
CA ARG A 72 -16.39 26.40 -3.64
C ARG A 72 -16.96 27.73 -3.20
#